data_AF-D3SFI6-F1
#
_entry.id   AF-D3SFI6-F1
#
_cell.length_a   1.000
_cell.length_b   1.000
_cell.length_c   1.000
_cell.angle_alpha   90.00
_cell.angle_beta   90.00
_cell.angle_gamma   90.00
#
_symmetry.space_group_name_H-M   'P 1'
#
loop_
_entity.id
_entity.type
_entity.pdbx_description
1 polymer ?
#
loop_
_entity_poly.entity_id
_entity_poly.type
_entity_poly.pdbx_seq_one_letter_code
_entity_poly.pdbx_strand_id
1 'polypeptide(L)'
;MNLTDAQRRHLRSLAHPRKPIVTIGRNGLTDAVVKELEQALAHHELVKIKVNIGDREARNGTVEDLCERTGGALVQRIGYVATLFRRNPDEPKVTLDPA
;
A
#
# COMPACT_ATOMS: atom_id res chain seq x y z
N MET A 1 -6.69 8.48 -4.51
CA MET A 1 -7.59 7.66 -5.36
C MET A 1 -8.74 7.14 -4.51
N ASN A 2 -10.00 7.20 -4.99
CA ASN A 2 -11.15 6.69 -4.24
C ASN A 2 -11.53 5.29 -4.74
N LEU A 3 -11.46 4.28 -3.86
CA LEU A 3 -11.79 2.89 -4.16
C LEU A 3 -13.16 2.53 -3.58
N THR A 4 -14.03 1.91 -4.38
CA THR A 4 -15.31 1.38 -3.90
C THR A 4 -15.11 0.17 -2.98
N ASP A 5 -16.12 -0.17 -2.18
CA ASP A 5 -16.03 -1.33 -1.28
C ASP A 5 -15.84 -2.66 -2.02
N ALA A 6 -16.43 -2.79 -3.21
CA ALA A 6 -16.27 -3.94 -4.08
C ALA A 6 -14.82 -4.05 -4.60
N GLN A 7 -14.25 -2.93 -5.07
CA GLN A 7 -12.85 -2.85 -5.49
C GLN A 7 -11.90 -3.17 -4.32
N ARG A 8 -12.14 -2.60 -3.14
CA ARG A 8 -11.33 -2.91 -1.94
C ARG A 8 -11.40 -4.40 -1.60
N ARG A 9 -12.57 -5.03 -1.68
CA ARG A 9 -12.72 -6.48 -1.43
C ARG A 9 -11.93 -7.31 -2.42
N HIS A 10 -12.00 -6.97 -3.71
CA HIS A 10 -11.23 -7.62 -4.77
C HIS A 10 -9.71 -7.45 -4.57
N LEU A 11 -9.25 -6.23 -4.33
CA LEU A 11 -7.82 -5.96 -4.07
C LEU A 11 -7.31 -6.67 -2.81
N ARG A 12 -8.16 -6.84 -1.79
CA ARG A 12 -7.82 -7.63 -0.60
C ARG A 12 -7.59 -9.11 -0.91
N SER A 13 -8.41 -9.73 -1.75
CA SER A 13 -8.21 -11.12 -2.15
C SER A 13 -6.93 -11.29 -2.97
N LEU A 14 -6.66 -10.37 -3.90
CA LEU A 14 -5.42 -10.35 -4.70
C LEU A 14 -4.16 -10.12 -3.84
N ALA A 15 -4.27 -9.33 -2.76
CA ALA A 15 -3.17 -9.05 -1.85
C ALA A 15 -2.94 -10.16 -0.82
N HIS A 16 -3.92 -11.02 -0.55
CA HIS A 16 -3.79 -12.07 0.47
C HIS A 16 -2.54 -12.95 0.31
N PRO A 17 -2.25 -13.54 -0.86
CA PRO A 17 -1.07 -14.39 -1.06
C PRO A 17 0.25 -13.60 -1.18
N ARG A 18 0.20 -12.26 -1.33
CA ARG A 18 1.40 -11.45 -1.52
C ARG A 18 2.15 -11.28 -0.19
N LYS A 19 3.49 -11.25 -0.26
CA LYS A 19 4.34 -10.89 0.88
C LYS A 19 4.59 -9.38 0.90
N PRO A 20 4.81 -8.77 2.07
CA PRO A 20 5.29 -7.40 2.12
C PRO A 20 6.65 -7.29 1.42
N ILE A 21 6.80 -6.30 0.56
CA ILE A 21 8.04 -6.05 -0.19
C ILE A 21 8.77 -4.77 0.27
N VAL A 22 8.06 -3.86 0.95
CA VAL A 22 8.65 -2.69 1.60
C VAL A 22 8.48 -2.82 3.11
N THR A 23 9.52 -2.49 3.87
CA THR A 23 9.47 -2.51 5.35
C THR A 23 9.94 -1.20 5.94
N ILE A 24 9.08 -0.59 6.78
CA ILE A 24 9.42 0.55 7.62
C ILE A 24 9.92 0.01 8.96
N GLY A 25 11.21 0.25 9.21
CA GLY A 25 11.87 -0.08 10.46
C GLY A 25 11.73 1.02 11.51
N ARG A 26 12.51 0.90 12.59
CA ARG A 26 12.47 1.81 13.75
C ARG A 26 12.84 3.27 13.42
N ASN A 27 13.58 3.49 12.34
CA ASN A 27 13.93 4.83 11.87
C ASN A 27 12.74 5.57 11.22
N GLY A 28 11.57 4.93 11.16
CA GLY A 28 10.35 5.54 10.66
C GLY A 28 10.37 5.77 9.15
N LEU A 29 9.54 6.71 8.73
CA LEU A 29 9.39 7.07 7.33
C LEU A 29 10.57 7.92 6.87
N THR A 30 11.32 7.42 5.88
CA THR A 30 12.45 8.13 5.27
C THR A 30 12.22 8.32 3.77
N ASP A 31 12.94 9.24 3.14
CA ASP A 31 12.83 9.45 1.69
C ASP A 31 13.25 8.23 0.87
N ALA A 32 14.19 7.43 1.39
CA ALA A 32 14.58 6.16 0.77
C ALA A 32 13.40 5.18 0.74
N VAL A 33 12.67 5.04 1.85
CA VAL A 33 11.47 4.19 1.92
C VAL A 33 10.40 4.67 0.95
N VAL A 34 10.17 5.99 0.87
CA VAL A 34 9.17 6.54 -0.05
C VAL A 34 9.56 6.27 -1.49
N LYS A 35 10.83 6.46 -1.86
CA LYS A 35 11.33 6.13 -3.19
C LYS A 35 11.20 4.64 -3.53
N GLU A 36 11.46 3.76 -2.56
CA GLU A 36 11.27 2.31 -2.72
C GLU A 36 9.79 1.98 -2.94
N LEU A 37 8.90 2.56 -2.14
CA LEU A 37 7.45 2.37 -2.31
C LEU A 37 6.94 2.90 -3.65
N GLU A 38 7.43 4.06 -4.09
CA GLU A 38 7.13 4.64 -5.40
C GLU A 38 7.44 3.66 -6.54
N GLN A 39 8.65 3.09 -6.51
CA GLN A 39 9.07 2.07 -7.49
C GLN A 39 8.20 0.83 -7.39
N ALA A 40 7.94 0.33 -6.18
CA ALA A 40 7.10 -0.85 -5.97
C ALA A 40 5.67 -0.63 -6.50
N LEU A 41 5.07 0.53 -6.24
CA LEU A 41 3.73 0.88 -6.72
C LEU A 41 3.68 1.03 -8.24
N ALA A 42 4.71 1.63 -8.86
CA ALA A 42 4.77 1.77 -10.32
C ALA A 42 4.83 0.41 -11.05
N HIS A 43 5.54 -0.58 -10.48
CA HIS A 43 5.73 -1.88 -11.12
C HIS A 43 4.62 -2.88 -10.79
N HIS A 44 4.17 -2.92 -9.53
CA HIS A 44 3.29 -3.96 -9.03
C HIS A 44 1.85 -3.52 -8.83
N GLU A 45 1.60 -2.21 -8.79
CA GLU A 45 0.34 -1.51 -8.48
C GLU A 45 -0.26 -1.81 -7.10
N LEU A 46 -0.28 -3.09 -6.69
CA LEU A 46 -0.77 -3.61 -5.42
C LEU A 46 0.39 -4.12 -4.57
N VAL A 47 0.72 -3.35 -3.53
CA VAL A 47 1.91 -3.55 -2.69
C VAL A 47 1.51 -3.78 -1.24
N LYS A 48 2.19 -4.71 -0.57
CA LYS A 48 2.12 -4.84 0.89
C LYS A 48 3.36 -4.22 1.52
N ILE A 49 3.13 -3.44 2.56
CA ILE A 49 4.17 -2.80 3.35
C ILE A 49 4.08 -3.27 4.79
N LYS A 50 5.23 -3.49 5.44
CA LYS A 50 5.31 -3.82 6.85
C LYS A 50 5.76 -2.58 7.63
N VAL A 51 4.97 -2.15 8.60
CA VAL A 51 5.17 -0.90 9.36
C VAL A 51 5.49 -1.26 10.81
N ASN A 52 6.78 -1.46 11.13
CA ASN A 52 7.25 -1.91 12.45
C ASN A 52 7.57 -0.73 13.37
N ILE A 53 6.64 0.19 13.54
CA ILE A 53 6.80 1.33 14.42
C ILE A 53 5.60 1.52 15.34
N GLY A 54 5.90 2.05 16.52
CA GLY A 54 4.93 2.60 17.47
C GLY A 54 3.71 1.73 17.76
N ASP A 55 2.67 2.41 18.21
CA ASP A 55 1.35 1.85 18.46
C ASP A 55 0.45 1.91 17.21
N ARG A 56 -0.85 1.67 17.39
CA ARG A 56 -1.81 1.66 16.29
C ARG A 56 -1.94 3.03 15.61
N GLU A 57 -1.86 4.12 16.36
CA GLU A 57 -2.05 5.47 15.85
C GLU A 57 -0.83 5.92 15.05
N ALA A 58 0.38 5.67 15.57
CA ALA A 58 1.62 5.94 14.84
C ALA A 58 1.65 5.22 13.48
N ARG A 59 1.19 3.96 13.44
CA ARG A 59 1.09 3.21 12.18
C ARG A 59 0.05 3.77 11.23
N ASN A 60 -1.09 4.25 11.74
CA ASN A 60 -2.11 4.86 10.90
C ASN A 60 -1.57 6.13 10.24
N GLY A 61 -1.01 7.05 11.04
CA GLY A 61 -0.42 8.29 10.53
C GLY A 61 0.67 8.03 9.50
N THR A 62 1.57 7.08 9.75
CA THR A 62 2.62 6.74 8.76
C THR A 62 2.05 6.19 7.45
N VAL A 63 0.96 5.41 7.50
CA VAL A 63 0.33 4.89 6.29
C VAL A 63 -0.42 5.99 5.55
N GLU A 64 -1.05 6.92 6.27
CA GLU A 64 -1.69 8.11 5.70
C GLU A 64 -0.65 9.00 5.00
N ASP A 65 0.45 9.35 5.68
CA ASP A 65 1.58 10.11 5.10
C ASP A 65 2.11 9.45 3.83
N LEU A 66 2.24 8.12 3.82
CA LEU A 66 2.64 7.37 2.63
C LEU A 66 1.64 7.49 1.49
N CYS A 67 0.35 7.39 1.78
CA CYS A 67 -0.70 7.55 0.76
C CYS A 67 -0.67 8.95 0.17
N GLU A 68 -0.49 9.99 0.99
CA GLU A 68 -0.38 11.37 0.54
C GLU A 68 0.85 11.58 -0.35
N ARG A 69 2.01 11.11 0.10
CA ARG A 69 3.28 11.29 -0.63
C ARG A 69 3.33 10.51 -1.94
N THR A 70 2.63 9.37 -2.03
CA THR A 70 2.69 8.49 -3.20
C THR A 70 1.45 8.52 -4.08
N GLY A 71 0.37 9.16 -3.64
CA GLY A 71 -0.94 9.07 -4.30
C GLY A 71 -1.56 7.67 -4.25
N GLY A 72 -0.98 6.73 -3.50
CA GLY A 72 -1.52 5.40 -3.28
C GLY A 72 -2.81 5.45 -2.45
N ALA A 73 -3.70 4.50 -2.68
CA ALA A 73 -4.89 4.28 -1.88
C ALA A 73 -4.69 3.15 -0.89
N LEU A 74 -5.05 3.39 0.37
CA LEU A 74 -5.11 2.34 1.39
C LEU A 74 -6.25 1.37 1.09
N VAL A 75 -5.89 0.11 0.82
CA VAL A 75 -6.85 -0.99 0.62
C VAL A 75 -7.27 -1.59 1.96
N GLN A 76 -6.29 -1.90 2.81
CA GLN A 76 -6.52 -2.42 4.17
C GLN A 76 -5.26 -2.32 5.03
N ARG A 77 -5.45 -2.40 6.34
CA ARG A 77 -4.37 -2.63 7.31
C ARG A 77 -4.74 -3.76 8.26
N ILE A 78 -3.82 -4.70 8.46
CA ILE A 78 -3.95 -5.84 9.37
C ILE A 78 -2.69 -5.89 10.24
N GLY A 79 -2.84 -5.57 11.53
CA GLY A 79 -1.71 -5.48 12.45
C GLY A 79 -0.65 -4.49 11.96
N TYR A 80 0.54 -5.02 11.66
CA TYR A 80 1.71 -4.28 11.15
C TYR A 80 1.79 -4.24 9.62
N VAL A 81 0.86 -4.85 8.88
CA VAL A 81 0.90 -4.90 7.42
C VAL A 81 -0.19 -4.00 6.85
N ALA A 82 0.18 -3.09 5.95
CA ALA A 82 -0.76 -2.33 5.14
C ALA A 82 -0.68 -2.77 3.68
N THR A 83 -1.81 -2.72 2.98
CA THR A 83 -1.92 -2.97 1.54
C THR A 83 -2.27 -1.66 0.88
N LEU A 84 -1.42 -1.22 -0.05
CA LEU A 84 -1.60 -0.01 -0.84
C LEU A 84 -1.81 -0.37 -2.30
N PHE A 85 -2.63 0.43 -2.98
CA PHE A 85 -2.89 0.30 -4.40
C PHE A 85 -2.71 1.63 -5.13
N ARG A 86 -2.01 1.61 -6.26
CA ARG A 86 -1.95 2.73 -7.20
C ARG A 86 -1.96 2.17 -8.62
N ARG A 87 -2.99 2.53 -9.39
CA ARG A 87 -3.08 2.12 -10.79
C ARG A 87 -2.00 2.82 -11.61
N ASN A 88 -1.29 2.07 -12.44
CA ASN A 88 -0.40 2.60 -13.45
C ASN A 88 -1.26 3.08 -14.64
N PRO A 89 -1.15 4.37 -15.03
CA PRO A 89 -1.96 4.93 -16.12
C PRO A 89 -1.54 4.41 -17.50
N ASP A 90 -0.26 4.05 -17.66
CA ASP A 90 0.31 3.67 -18.96
C ASP A 90 0.23 2.16 -19.19
N GLU A 91 0.45 1.36 -18.15
CA GLU A 91 0.46 -0.11 -18.21
C GLU A 91 -0.29 -0.74 -17.01
N PRO A 92 -1.63 -0.75 -17.01
CA PRO A 92 -2.41 -1.32 -15.91
C PRO A 92 -2.30 -2.86 -15.89
N LYS A 93 -1.92 -3.43 -14.74
CA LYS A 93 -1.67 -4.89 -14.55
C LYS A 93 -2.69 -5.57 -13.64
N VAL A 94 -3.28 -4.82 -12.72
CA VAL A 94 -4.25 -5.27 -11.72
C VAL A 94 -5.64 -4.83 -12.17
N THR A 95 -6.50 -5.82 -12.41
CA THR A 95 -7.91 -5.59 -12.73
C THR A 95 -8.63 -4.97 -11.51
N LEU A 96 -9.41 -3.92 -11.75
CA LEU A 96 -10.24 -3.27 -10.72
C LEU A 96 -11.70 -3.69 -10.76
N ASP A 97 -12.11 -4.38 -11.81
CA ASP A 97 -13.48 -4.85 -11.98
C ASP A 97 -13.61 -6.23 -11.31
N PRO A 98 -14.33 -6.33 -10.17
CA PRO A 98 -14.66 -7.64 -9.63
C PRO A 98 -15.56 -8.35 -10.64
N ALA A 99 -15.14 -9.55 -11.07
CA ALA A 99 -16.02 -10.47 -11.80
C ALA A 99 -17.24 -10.85 -10.95
#